data_AF-W6K9Q1-F1
#
_entry.id   AF-W6K9Q1-F1
#
_cell.length_a   1.000
_cell.length_b   1.000
_cell.length_c   1.000
_cell.angle_alpha   90.00
_cell.angle_beta   90.00
_cell.angle_gamma   90.00
#
_symmetry.space_group_name_H-M   'P 1'
#
loop_
_entity.id
_entity.type
_entity.pdbx_description
1 polymer ?
#
loop_
_entity_poly.entity_id
_entity_poly.type
_entity_poly.pdbx_seq_one_letter_code
_entity_poly.pdbx_strand_id
1 'polypeptide(L)'
;MRASFASIAVTICTVLMAGCSNQFAGLEAGTVMVTDKTFGDHIVSWAAGKDCSTVRWEQGRTYCKEDEPRPEPAVFCYQSLGDVVCYDRPDPHNNAHQKVGEYEHNLPK
;
A
#
# COMPACT_ATOMS: atom_id res chain seq x y z
N MET A 1 32.79 44.59 -27.12
CA MET A 1 31.86 44.55 -25.96
C MET A 1 30.73 43.52 -26.11
N ARG A 2 30.11 43.34 -27.29
CA ARG A 2 29.00 42.36 -27.50
C ARG A 2 29.39 40.88 -27.31
N ALA A 3 30.62 40.49 -27.66
CA ALA A 3 31.08 39.10 -27.54
C ALA A 3 31.28 38.63 -26.08
N SER A 4 31.66 39.52 -25.16
CA SER A 4 31.86 39.18 -23.74
C SER A 4 30.55 38.87 -23.00
N PHE A 5 29.46 39.56 -23.32
CA PHE A 5 28.15 39.27 -22.72
C PHE A 5 27.57 37.94 -23.20
N ALA A 6 27.82 37.58 -24.47
CA ALA A 6 27.41 36.28 -25.02
C ALA A 6 28.19 35.12 -24.36
N SER A 7 29.51 35.26 -24.17
CA SER A 7 30.30 34.23 -23.47
C SER A 7 29.89 34.05 -22.02
N ILE A 8 29.59 35.13 -21.28
CA ILE A 8 29.12 35.08 -19.90
C ILE A 8 27.75 34.40 -19.81
N ALA A 9 26.82 34.75 -20.71
CA ALA A 9 25.50 34.11 -20.75
C ALA A 9 25.59 32.60 -21.04
N VAL A 10 26.49 32.20 -21.94
CA VAL A 10 26.73 30.78 -22.26
C VAL A 10 27.37 30.04 -21.08
N THR A 11 28.32 30.65 -20.37
CA THR A 11 28.93 30.01 -19.18
C THR A 11 27.98 29.90 -17.99
N ILE A 12 27.10 30.89 -17.79
CA ILE A 12 26.06 30.80 -16.75
C ILE A 12 25.05 29.68 -17.10
N CYS A 13 24.66 29.57 -18.38
CA CYS A 13 23.73 28.55 -18.82
C CYS A 13 24.31 27.13 -18.65
N THR A 14 25.60 26.92 -18.95
CA THR A 14 26.25 25.62 -18.76
C THR A 14 26.41 25.23 -17.29
N VAL A 15 26.65 26.19 -16.39
CA VAL A 15 26.70 25.94 -14.93
C VAL A 15 25.32 25.56 -14.38
N LEU A 16 24.24 26.18 -14.86
CA LEU A 16 22.88 25.87 -14.42
C LEU A 16 22.44 24.45 -14.82
N MET A 17 22.86 23.95 -15.99
CA MET A 17 22.51 22.61 -16.45
C MET A 17 23.26 21.49 -15.71
N ALA A 18 24.46 21.78 -15.16
CA ALA A 18 25.24 20.81 -14.39
C ALA A 18 24.61 20.48 -13.02
N GLY A 19 23.73 21.33 -12.50
CA GLY A 19 23.02 21.08 -11.23
C GLY A 19 21.90 20.02 -11.32
N CYS A 20 21.55 19.57 -12.52
CA CYS A 20 20.39 18.71 -12.73
C CYS A 20 20.66 17.20 -12.62
N SER A 21 21.93 16.76 -12.52
CA SER A 21 22.28 15.34 -12.61
C SER A 21 21.74 14.47 -11.47
N ASN A 22 21.41 15.07 -10.32
CA ASN A 22 21.03 14.34 -9.10
C ASN A 22 19.57 14.58 -8.70
N GLN A 23 18.79 15.28 -9.53
CA GLN A 23 17.42 15.69 -9.22
C GLN A 23 16.46 14.50 -9.10
N PHE A 24 16.79 13.36 -9.72
CA PHE A 24 15.95 12.17 -9.66
C PHE A 24 15.83 11.64 -8.23
N ALA A 25 16.93 11.59 -7.48
CA ALA A 25 16.91 11.19 -6.08
C ALA A 25 16.13 12.18 -5.19
N GLY A 26 16.24 13.48 -5.47
CA GLY A 26 15.48 14.51 -4.77
C GLY A 26 13.98 14.46 -5.08
N LEU A 27 13.62 14.13 -6.33
CA LEU A 27 12.24 13.94 -6.76
C LEU A 27 11.63 12.71 -6.09
N GLU A 28 12.32 11.57 -6.13
CA GLU A 28 11.90 10.32 -5.47
C GLU A 28 11.73 10.52 -3.96
N ALA A 29 12.71 11.15 -3.30
CA ALA A 29 12.60 11.47 -1.89
C ALA A 29 11.43 12.43 -1.63
N GLY A 30 11.25 13.45 -2.47
CA GLY A 30 10.14 14.40 -2.35
C GLY A 30 8.76 13.73 -2.49
N THR A 31 8.58 12.85 -3.47
CA THR A 31 7.29 12.15 -3.65
C THR A 31 7.02 11.20 -2.51
N VAL A 32 8.03 10.50 -2.01
CA VAL A 32 7.89 9.61 -0.86
C VAL A 32 7.51 10.40 0.39
N MET A 33 8.18 11.52 0.69
CA MET A 33 7.91 12.31 1.90
C MET A 33 6.52 12.98 1.89
N VAL A 34 5.95 13.24 0.71
CA VAL A 34 4.64 13.90 0.59
C VAL A 34 3.49 12.91 0.45
N THR A 35 3.72 11.76 -0.19
CA THR A 35 2.65 10.84 -0.61
C THR A 35 2.86 9.40 -0.19
N ASP A 36 3.96 9.08 0.50
CA ASP A 36 4.41 7.72 0.82
C ASP A 36 4.54 6.83 -0.42
N LYS A 37 4.85 7.42 -1.58
CA LYS A 37 4.99 6.74 -2.87
C LYS A 37 6.22 7.22 -3.61
N THR A 38 6.95 6.28 -4.21
CA THR A 38 7.99 6.61 -5.19
C THR A 38 7.34 7.16 -6.46
N PHE A 39 8.10 7.88 -7.28
CA PHE A 39 7.61 8.37 -8.56
C PHE A 39 7.17 7.20 -9.47
N GLY A 40 7.91 6.08 -9.41
CA GLY A 40 7.52 4.83 -10.06
C GLY A 40 6.17 4.28 -9.56
N ASP A 41 5.92 4.30 -8.25
CA ASP A 41 4.67 3.83 -7.67
C ASP A 41 3.45 4.66 -8.13
N HIS A 42 3.62 5.95 -8.40
CA HIS A 42 2.56 6.79 -8.98
C HIS A 42 2.19 6.33 -10.39
N ILE A 43 3.18 5.99 -11.21
CA ILE A 43 2.96 5.47 -12.57
C ILE A 43 2.26 4.11 -12.50
N VAL A 44 2.73 3.22 -11.64
CA VAL A 44 2.14 1.88 -11.47
C VAL A 44 0.72 1.99 -10.94
N SER A 45 0.48 2.84 -9.94
CA SER A 45 -0.86 3.09 -9.40
C SER A 45 -1.83 3.57 -10.49
N TRP A 46 -1.38 4.50 -11.33
CA TRP A 46 -2.19 5.03 -12.44
C TRP A 46 -2.47 3.96 -13.51
N ALA A 47 -1.46 3.19 -13.91
CA ALA A 47 -1.59 2.15 -14.93
C ALA A 47 -2.44 0.96 -14.47
N ALA A 48 -2.28 0.55 -13.20
CA ALA A 48 -3.02 -0.56 -12.61
C ALA A 48 -4.43 -0.16 -12.12
N GLY A 49 -4.70 1.14 -11.95
CA GLY A 49 -5.93 1.63 -11.32
C GLY A 49 -6.05 1.24 -9.84
N LYS A 50 -4.92 1.00 -9.18
CA LYS A 50 -4.81 0.54 -7.79
C LYS A 50 -3.93 1.47 -6.97
N ASP A 51 -4.06 1.43 -5.65
CA ASP A 51 -3.22 2.21 -4.75
C ASP A 51 -1.96 1.42 -4.38
N CYS A 52 -0.91 1.52 -5.20
CA CYS A 52 0.35 0.79 -5.04
C CYS A 52 1.46 1.66 -4.45
N SER A 53 2.27 1.10 -3.54
CA SER A 53 3.39 1.80 -2.88
C SER A 53 4.49 0.83 -2.45
N THR A 54 5.74 1.18 -2.78
CA THR A 54 6.94 0.47 -2.32
C THR A 54 7.16 0.68 -0.83
N VAL A 55 6.88 1.88 -0.30
CA VAL A 55 7.01 2.17 1.14
C VAL A 55 6.11 1.24 1.97
N ARG A 56 4.90 0.99 1.47
CA ARG A 56 3.95 0.05 2.09
C ARG A 56 4.43 -1.40 2.03
N TRP A 57 5.05 -1.80 0.93
CA TRP A 57 5.66 -3.11 0.79
C TRP A 57 6.80 -3.33 1.80
N GLU A 58 7.65 -2.33 2.00
CA GLU A 58 8.72 -2.35 3.02
C GLU A 58 8.17 -2.46 4.46
N GLN A 59 6.93 -2.03 4.70
CA GLN A 59 6.22 -2.20 5.98
C GLN A 59 5.61 -3.60 6.16
N GLY A 60 5.89 -4.55 5.26
CA GLY A 60 5.39 -5.92 5.30
C GLY A 60 3.93 -6.06 4.87
N ARG A 61 3.38 -5.05 4.19
CA ARG A 61 2.02 -5.10 3.63
C ARG A 61 2.06 -5.43 2.15
N THR A 62 0.89 -5.72 1.60
CA THR A 62 0.73 -5.88 0.15
C THR A 62 1.12 -4.62 -0.62
N TYR A 63 1.77 -4.80 -1.77
CA TYR A 63 2.27 -3.70 -2.60
C TYR A 63 1.15 -2.77 -3.06
N CYS A 64 0.04 -3.33 -3.54
CA CYS A 64 -1.19 -2.59 -3.81
C CYS A 64 -2.18 -2.82 -2.67
N LYS A 65 -2.80 -1.75 -2.18
CA LYS A 65 -3.72 -1.77 -1.04
C LYS A 65 -4.91 -2.69 -1.25
N GLU A 66 -5.43 -2.74 -2.46
CA GLU A 66 -6.60 -3.55 -2.84
C GLU A 66 -6.31 -5.05 -2.82
N ASP A 67 -5.04 -5.44 -2.87
CA ASP A 67 -4.63 -6.84 -2.86
C ASP A 67 -4.45 -7.38 -1.44
N GLU A 68 -4.61 -6.54 -0.40
CA GLU A 68 -4.58 -6.98 0.99
C GLU A 68 -5.75 -7.94 1.27
N PRO A 69 -5.49 -9.18 1.72
CA PRO A 69 -6.56 -10.10 2.07
C PRO A 69 -7.41 -9.49 3.18
N ARG A 70 -8.71 -9.34 2.91
CA ARG A 70 -9.66 -8.92 3.95
C ARG A 70 -9.87 -10.10 4.89
N PRO A 71 -9.69 -9.94 6.22
CA PRO A 71 -10.03 -10.98 7.16
C PRO A 71 -11.53 -11.28 6.98
N GLU A 72 -11.89 -12.51 6.62
CA GLU A 72 -13.30 -12.88 6.66
C GLU A 72 -13.74 -12.98 8.12
N PRO A 73 -14.96 -12.56 8.46
CA PRO A 73 -15.45 -12.66 9.82
C PRO A 73 -15.44 -14.13 10.26
N ALA A 74 -14.86 -14.40 11.43
CA ALA A 74 -14.96 -15.72 12.04
C ALA A 74 -16.43 -15.98 12.41
N VAL A 75 -17.07 -16.93 11.73
CA VAL A 75 -18.45 -17.33 12.02
C VAL A 75 -18.47 -18.63 12.82
N PHE A 76 -19.31 -18.66 13.85
CA PHE A 76 -19.50 -19.80 14.73
C PHE A 76 -20.93 -20.33 14.56
N CYS A 77 -21.09 -21.49 13.94
CA CYS A 77 -22.39 -22.08 13.66
C CYS A 77 -22.71 -23.24 14.61
N TYR A 78 -23.86 -23.15 15.27
CA TYR A 78 -24.33 -24.13 16.24
C TYR A 78 -25.64 -24.77 15.78
N GLN A 79 -25.81 -26.06 16.07
CA GLN A 79 -27.07 -26.74 15.81
C GLN A 79 -28.11 -26.37 16.89
N SER A 80 -29.23 -25.79 16.47
CA SER A 80 -30.41 -25.57 17.32
C SER A 80 -31.45 -26.67 17.09
N LEU A 81 -32.59 -26.60 17.80
CA LEU A 81 -33.63 -27.64 17.79
C LEU A 81 -34.32 -27.85 16.42
N GLY A 82 -34.15 -26.93 15.46
CA GLY A 82 -34.75 -27.06 14.13
C GLY A 82 -33.99 -26.37 13.00
N ASP A 83 -32.91 -25.64 13.30
CA ASP A 83 -32.11 -24.94 12.29
C ASP A 83 -30.64 -24.78 12.75
N VAL A 84 -29.75 -24.43 11.84
CA VAL A 84 -28.37 -24.03 12.16
C VAL A 84 -28.33 -22.52 12.28
N VAL A 85 -27.91 -22.02 13.45
CA VAL A 85 -27.77 -20.58 13.71
C VAL A 85 -26.30 -20.22 13.81
N CYS A 86 -25.87 -19.24 13.03
CA CYS A 86 -24.51 -18.75 13.00
C CYS A 86 -24.39 -17.39 13.71
N TYR A 87 -23.32 -17.23 14.48
CA TYR A 87 -23.02 -16.02 15.25
C TYR A 87 -21.63 -15.49 14.88
N ASP A 88 -21.42 -14.20 15.16
CA ASP A 88 -20.15 -13.49 14.98
C ASP A 88 -19.18 -13.66 16.17
N ARG A 89 -19.67 -14.28 17.26
CA ARG A 89 -18.90 -14.53 18.49
C ARG A 89 -19.17 -15.95 19.01
N PRO A 90 -18.20 -16.56 19.69
CA PRO A 90 -18.37 -17.88 20.29
C PRO A 90 -19.36 -17.84 21.46
N ASP A 91 -20.01 -18.98 21.74
CA ASP A 91 -20.90 -19.17 22.88
C ASP A 91 -20.18 -18.86 24.22
N PRO A 92 -20.60 -17.84 24.98
CA PRO A 92 -19.95 -17.43 26.23
C PRO A 92 -20.09 -18.45 27.36
N HIS A 93 -21.04 -19.38 27.25
CA HIS A 93 -21.35 -20.35 28.31
C HIS A 93 -20.91 -21.77 27.97
N ASN A 94 -20.30 -21.96 26.79
CA ASN A 94 -19.77 -23.25 26.34
C ASN A 94 -20.76 -24.40 26.57
N ASN A 95 -22.04 -24.19 26.22
CA ASN A 95 -23.16 -25.05 26.63
C ASN A 95 -23.21 -26.42 25.92
N ALA A 96 -22.06 -26.95 25.48
CA ALA A 96 -21.94 -28.21 24.74
C ALA A 96 -22.79 -28.29 23.46
N HIS A 97 -23.23 -27.15 22.90
CA HIS A 97 -23.90 -27.14 21.60
C HIS A 97 -22.97 -27.73 20.53
N GLN A 98 -23.48 -28.69 19.76
CA GLN A 98 -22.75 -29.31 18.67
C GLN A 98 -22.40 -28.23 17.63
N LYS A 99 -21.10 -27.95 17.48
CA LYS A 99 -20.59 -27.06 16.44
C LYS A 99 -20.70 -27.77 15.10
N VAL A 100 -21.26 -27.08 14.11
CA VAL A 100 -21.45 -27.62 12.75
C VAL A 100 -20.25 -27.30 11.85
N GLY A 101 -19.44 -26.31 12.23
CA GLY A 101 -18.16 -26.00 11.60
C GLY A 101 -17.53 -24.74 12.19
N GLU A 102 -16.21 -24.63 12.10
CA GLU A 102 -15.45 -23.41 12.38
C GLU A 102 -14.83 -22.90 11.08
N TYR A 103 -14.93 -21.60 10.83
CA TYR A 103 -14.33 -20.95 9.68
C TYR A 103 -12.84 -20.70 9.96
N GLU A 104 -12.01 -21.76 9.86
CA GLU A 104 -10.60 -21.74 10.30
C GLU A 104 -9.65 -20.88 9.44
N HIS A 105 -10.10 -20.38 8.28
CA HIS A 105 -9.20 -19.74 7.32
C HIS A 105 -8.74 -18.31 7.71
N ASN A 106 -9.26 -17.72 8.79
CA ASN A 106 -8.81 -16.42 9.35
C ASN A 106 -8.16 -16.52 10.73
N LEU A 107 -7.89 -17.73 11.23
CA LEU A 107 -7.17 -17.88 12.49
C LEU A 107 -5.68 -17.54 12.26
N PRO A 108 -5.07 -16.66 13.07
CA PRO A 108 -3.63 -16.51 13.07
C PRO A 108 -3.03 -17.88 13.45
N LYS A 109 -2.19 -18.43 12.56
CA LYS A 109 -1.42 -19.65 12.82
C LYS A 109 -0.37 -19.42 13.90
#